data_AF-A0A7X7SZ45-F1
#
_entry.id   AF-A0A7X7SZ45-F1
#
_cell.length_a   1.000
_cell.length_b   1.000
_cell.length_c   1.000
_cell.angle_alpha   90.00
_cell.angle_beta   90.00
_cell.angle_gamma   90.00
#
_symmetry.space_group_name_H-M   'P 1'
#
loop_
_entity.id
_entity.type
_entity.pdbx_description
1 polymer ?
#
loop_
_entity_poly.entity_id
_entity_poly.type
_entity_poly.pdbx_seq_one_letter_code
_entity_poly.pdbx_strand_id
1 'polypeptide(L)'
;MFFARITLEDKLGIEYEPYIFAALNSAKVMVAVGTSPENFNAVWVRNEWSRFLSLMKKDRGRILIPCYRDMDPYDLPDELAMLQAQDMSKIGFMQDLVRGIKKVLDAKAAKTPEKVVPDVITSSL
;
A
#
# COMPACT_ATOMS: atom_id res chain seq x y z
N MET A 1 10.96 -7.64 7.67
CA MET A 1 11.64 -6.34 7.66
C MET A 1 10.61 -5.29 7.21
N PHE A 2 10.19 -4.37 8.08
CA PHE A 2 9.27 -3.26 7.74
C PHE A 2 10.09 -2.06 7.26
N PHE A 3 9.75 -1.47 6.12
CA PHE A 3 10.45 -0.31 5.57
C PHE A 3 9.53 0.91 5.56
N ALA A 4 9.85 1.90 6.38
CA ALA A 4 9.32 3.25 6.30
C ALA A 4 10.45 4.20 5.92
N ARG A 5 10.14 5.28 5.18
CA ARG A 5 11.11 6.30 4.73
C ARG A 5 11.89 6.97 5.89
N ILE A 6 11.42 6.81 7.11
CA ILE A 6 12.18 7.03 8.34
C ILE A 6 12.51 5.64 8.85
N THR A 7 13.73 5.16 8.59
CA THR A 7 14.21 3.93 9.21
C THR A 7 14.27 4.20 10.71
N LEU A 8 13.38 3.57 11.48
CA LEU A 8 13.30 3.75 12.94
C LEU A 8 14.36 2.86 13.61
N GLU A 9 15.63 3.03 13.25
CA GLU A 9 16.74 2.17 13.70
C GLU A 9 16.91 2.18 15.23
N ASP A 10 16.43 3.23 15.93
CA ASP A 10 16.63 3.45 17.37
C ASP A 10 15.46 3.02 18.29
N LYS A 11 14.41 2.34 17.80
CA LYS A 11 13.18 2.09 18.58
C LYS A 11 12.94 0.63 18.95
N LEU A 12 13.53 0.08 20.02
CA LEU A 12 13.32 -1.33 20.43
C LEU A 12 11.84 -1.80 20.45
N GLY A 13 11.53 -2.80 19.61
CA GLY A 13 10.44 -3.80 19.70
C GLY A 13 9.00 -3.31 19.90
N ILE A 14 8.70 -2.72 21.06
CA ILE A 14 7.36 -2.28 21.49
C ILE A 14 7.02 -0.90 20.91
N GLU A 15 8.03 -0.07 20.65
CA GLU A 15 7.81 1.29 20.15
C GLU A 15 7.42 1.35 18.66
N TYR A 16 7.57 0.26 17.89
CA TYR A 16 7.27 0.24 16.46
C TYR A 16 5.78 0.14 16.13
N GLU A 17 5.03 -0.60 16.95
CA GLU A 17 3.63 -0.94 16.65
C GLU A 17 2.74 0.28 16.42
N PRO A 18 2.84 1.39 17.19
CA PRO A 18 2.08 2.61 16.92
C PRO A 18 2.40 3.24 15.55
N TYR A 19 3.66 3.22 15.12
CA TYR A 19 4.06 3.78 13.83
C TYR A 19 3.62 2.90 12.66
N ILE A 20 3.72 1.58 12.82
CA ILE A 20 3.22 0.62 11.85
C ILE A 20 1.71 0.77 11.71
N PHE A 21 1.00 0.84 12.82
CA PHE A 21 -0.44 1.07 12.85
C PHE A 21 -0.81 2.40 12.17
N ALA A 22 -0.10 3.49 12.47
CA ALA A 22 -0.33 4.78 11.82
C ALA A 22 -0.04 4.74 10.32
N ALA A 23 1.03 4.06 9.89
CA ALA A 23 1.37 3.87 8.49
C ALA A 23 0.29 3.07 7.76
N LEU A 24 -0.15 1.92 8.29
CA LEU A 24 -1.22 1.12 7.70
C LEU A 24 -2.55 1.88 7.61
N ASN A 25 -2.91 2.64 8.66
CA ASN A 25 -4.17 3.38 8.66
C ASN A 25 -4.14 4.59 7.72
N SER A 26 -2.98 5.22 7.51
CA SER A 26 -2.85 6.39 6.62
C SER A 26 -2.55 6.02 5.17
N ALA A 27 -1.95 4.86 4.92
CA ALA A 27 -1.54 4.42 3.59
C ALA A 27 -2.73 4.13 2.66
N LYS A 28 -2.61 4.62 1.42
CA LYS A 28 -3.52 4.30 0.30
C LYS A 28 -3.07 3.05 -0.46
N VAL A 29 -1.76 2.79 -0.48
CA VAL A 29 -1.17 1.66 -1.19
C VAL A 29 -0.25 0.92 -0.24
N MET A 30 -0.41 -0.40 -0.17
CA MET A 30 0.57 -1.31 0.43
C MET A 30 1.21 -2.14 -0.66
N VAL A 31 2.53 -2.26 -0.63
CA VAL A 31 3.28 -3.20 -1.47
C VAL A 31 3.78 -4.32 -0.57
N ALA A 32 3.31 -5.54 -0.77
CA ALA A 32 3.73 -6.71 0.00
C ALA A 32 4.82 -7.44 -0.80
N VAL A 33 6.04 -7.47 -0.28
CA VAL A 33 7.21 -7.96 -1.01
C VAL A 33 7.63 -9.34 -0.48
N GLY A 34 7.49 -10.36 -1.33
CA GLY A 34 7.94 -11.72 -1.08
C GLY A 34 9.26 -12.01 -1.80
N THR A 35 10.28 -12.40 -1.06
CA THR A 35 11.57 -12.88 -1.62
C THR A 35 11.99 -14.23 -1.02
N SER A 36 11.14 -14.79 -0.17
CA SER A 36 11.35 -16.06 0.51
C SER A 36 9.97 -16.52 1.01
N PRO A 37 9.52 -17.73 0.64
CA PRO A 37 8.26 -18.28 1.13
C PRO A 37 8.19 -18.30 2.66
N GLU A 38 9.29 -18.68 3.33
CA GLU A 38 9.37 -18.75 4.79
C GLU A 38 9.14 -17.37 5.44
N ASN A 39 9.90 -16.36 5.00
CA ASN A 39 9.78 -15.01 5.55
C ASN A 39 8.41 -14.39 5.29
N PHE A 40 7.84 -14.65 4.12
CA PHE A 40 6.56 -14.08 3.72
C PHE A 40 5.38 -14.72 4.48
N ASN A 41 5.52 -16.00 4.83
CA ASN A 41 4.56 -16.74 5.63
C ASN A 41 4.77 -16.60 7.15
N ALA A 42 5.83 -15.94 7.61
CA ALA A 42 6.06 -15.67 9.02
C ALA A 42 4.86 -14.91 9.64
N VAL A 43 4.45 -15.33 10.85
CA VAL A 43 3.24 -14.82 11.53
C VAL A 43 3.19 -13.29 11.57
N TRP A 44 4.31 -12.66 11.93
CA TRP A 44 4.42 -11.20 11.96
C TRP A 44 4.15 -10.54 10.61
N VAL A 45 4.74 -11.07 9.52
CA VAL A 45 4.55 -10.51 8.17
C VAL A 45 3.10 -10.68 7.71
N ARG A 46 2.51 -11.85 8.00
CA ARG A 46 1.11 -12.15 7.71
C ARG A 46 0.14 -11.22 8.41
N ASN A 47 0.42 -10.88 9.67
CA ASN A 47 -0.42 -9.98 10.44
C ASN A 47 -0.51 -8.59 9.78
N GLU A 48 0.59 -8.08 9.23
CA GLU A 48 0.61 -6.74 8.63
C GLU A 48 -0.22 -6.65 7.34
N TRP A 49 0.03 -7.54 6.37
CA TRP A 49 -0.72 -7.49 5.12
C TRP A 49 -2.19 -7.89 5.32
N SER A 50 -2.50 -8.81 6.23
CA SER A 50 -3.90 -9.18 6.53
C SER A 50 -4.66 -8.07 7.25
N ARG A 51 -3.99 -7.31 8.13
CA ARG A 51 -4.53 -6.08 8.73
C ARG A 51 -4.85 -5.05 7.63
N PHE A 52 -3.98 -4.88 6.64
CA PHE A 52 -4.26 -3.98 5.52
C PHE A 52 -5.40 -4.46 4.61
N LEU A 53 -5.49 -5.77 4.31
CA LEU A 53 -6.64 -6.34 3.59
C LEU A 53 -7.97 -6.03 4.32
N SER A 54 -7.96 -6.08 5.66
CA SER A 54 -9.12 -5.73 6.48
C SER A 54 -9.49 -4.24 6.37
N LEU A 55 -8.50 -3.36 6.21
CA LEU A 55 -8.72 -1.93 5.94
C LEU A 55 -9.27 -1.70 4.53
N MET A 56 -8.83 -2.46 3.52
CA MET A 56 -9.36 -2.39 2.15
C MET A 56 -10.84 -2.76 2.06
N LYS A 57 -11.31 -3.70 2.90
CA LYS A 57 -12.74 -4.05 2.99
C LYS A 57 -13.59 -2.85 3.44
N LYS A 58 -13.03 -1.94 4.25
CA LYS A 58 -13.70 -0.74 4.77
C LYS A 58 -13.55 0.47 3.83
N ASP A 59 -12.41 0.60 3.15
CA ASP A 59 -12.11 1.70 2.23
C ASP A 59 -11.63 1.14 0.88
N ARG A 60 -12.53 1.11 -0.10
CA ARG A 60 -12.26 0.65 -1.47
C ARG A 60 -11.23 1.52 -2.22
N GLY A 61 -10.84 2.66 -1.66
CA GLY A 61 -9.76 3.50 -2.19
C GLY A 61 -8.36 3.03 -1.79
N ARG A 62 -8.24 1.95 -1.01
CA ARG A 62 -6.97 1.33 -0.63
C ARG A 62 -6.66 0.14 -1.53
N ILE A 63 -5.39 -0.06 -1.84
CA ILE A 63 -4.94 -1.16 -2.71
C ILE A 63 -3.72 -1.84 -2.11
N LEU A 64 -3.69 -3.16 -2.17
CA LEU A 64 -2.53 -3.98 -1.86
C LEU A 64 -2.00 -4.58 -3.16
N ILE A 65 -0.69 -4.45 -3.38
CA ILE A 65 0.02 -5.00 -4.54
C ILE A 65 1.00 -6.06 -4.01
N PRO A 66 0.71 -7.35 -4.20
CA PRO A 66 1.69 -8.40 -3.92
C PRO A 66 2.79 -8.35 -4.98
N CYS A 67 4.04 -8.44 -4.56
CA CYS A 67 5.20 -8.53 -5.43
C CYS A 67 6.07 -9.68 -4.97
N TYR A 68 6.59 -10.48 -5.90
CA TYR A 68 7.41 -11.63 -5.58
C TYR A 68 8.65 -11.74 -6.45
N ARG A 69 9.72 -12.33 -5.90
CA ARG A 69 10.95 -12.70 -6.62
C ARG A 69 11.56 -13.93 -5.94
N ASP A 70 12.26 -14.75 -6.70
CA ASP A 70 12.97 -15.92 -6.17
C ASP A 70 12.07 -16.90 -5.39
N MET A 71 10.77 -16.90 -5.71
CA MET A 71 9.75 -17.78 -5.17
C MET A 71 8.71 -18.10 -6.24
N ASP A 72 8.04 -19.23 -6.10
CA ASP A 72 6.94 -19.57 -6.99
C ASP A 72 5.69 -18.76 -6.60
N PRO A 73 4.89 -18.23 -7.55
CA PRO A 73 3.61 -17.59 -7.24
C PRO A 73 2.65 -18.48 -6.43
N TYR A 74 2.75 -19.82 -6.53
CA TYR A 74 1.98 -20.76 -5.70
C TYR A 74 2.45 -20.83 -4.24
N ASP A 75 3.63 -20.29 -3.92
CA ASP A 75 4.12 -20.16 -2.54
C ASP A 75 3.51 -18.95 -1.80
N LEU A 76 2.79 -18.08 -2.53
CA LEU A 76 2.09 -16.95 -1.94
C LEU A 76 0.86 -17.43 -1.15
N PRO A 77 0.53 -16.78 -0.02
CA PRO A 77 -0.73 -17.01 0.66
C PRO A 77 -1.93 -16.82 -0.27
N ASP A 78 -2.93 -17.71 -0.18
CA ASP A 78 -4.13 -17.71 -1.02
C ASP A 78 -4.81 -16.33 -1.09
N GLU A 79 -4.85 -15.60 0.03
CA GLU A 79 -5.46 -14.27 0.09
C GLU A 79 -4.76 -13.24 -0.81
N LEU A 80 -3.46 -13.41 -1.01
CA LEU A 80 -2.63 -12.56 -1.87
C LEU A 80 -2.56 -13.10 -3.30
N ALA A 81 -2.63 -14.41 -3.50
CA ALA A 81 -2.70 -15.03 -4.82
C ALA A 81 -3.99 -14.66 -5.58
N MET A 82 -5.09 -14.40 -4.87
CA MET A 82 -6.32 -13.83 -5.46
C MET A 82 -6.15 -12.41 -5.99
N LEU A 83 -5.11 -11.69 -5.53
CA LEU A 83 -4.75 -10.39 -6.07
C LEU A 83 -3.79 -10.58 -7.25
N GLN A 84 -3.71 -9.60 -8.15
CA GLN A 84 -2.76 -9.65 -9.26
C GLN A 84 -1.33 -9.44 -8.75
N ALA A 85 -0.70 -10.53 -8.29
CA ALA A 85 0.68 -10.55 -7.83
C ALA A 85 1.65 -10.23 -8.99
N GLN A 86 2.64 -9.39 -8.72
CA GLN A 86 3.60 -8.92 -9.69
C GLN A 86 4.97 -9.59 -9.52
N ASP A 87 5.48 -10.13 -10.62
CA ASP A 87 6.81 -10.72 -10.67
C ASP A 87 7.88 -9.63 -10.80
N MET A 88 8.72 -9.49 -9.79
CA MET A 88 9.78 -8.49 -9.76
C MET A 88 10.98 -8.87 -10.63
N SER A 89 11.07 -10.09 -11.16
CA SER A 89 12.13 -10.50 -12.09
C SER A 89 11.92 -9.94 -13.50
N LYS A 90 10.70 -9.50 -13.83
CA LYS A 90 10.36 -8.97 -15.15
C LYS A 90 11.01 -7.62 -15.42
N ILE A 91 11.59 -7.48 -16.62
CA ILE A 91 12.05 -6.19 -17.15
C ILE A 91 10.87 -5.23 -17.21
N GLY A 92 11.05 -4.01 -16.69
CA GLY A 92 9.99 -3.00 -16.66
C GLY A 92 9.16 -2.99 -15.36
N PHE A 93 9.35 -3.98 -14.47
CA PHE A 93 8.58 -4.09 -13.22
C PHE A 93 8.53 -2.80 -12.42
N MET A 94 9.67 -2.16 -12.17
CA MET A 94 9.73 -0.93 -11.37
C MET A 94 8.95 0.22 -12.03
N GLN A 95 9.05 0.35 -13.36
CA GLN A 95 8.31 1.37 -14.11
C GLN A 95 6.81 1.12 -14.04
N ASP A 96 6.38 -0.14 -14.19
CA ASP A 96 4.98 -0.52 -14.15
C ASP A 96 4.39 -0.37 -12.75
N LEU A 97 5.13 -0.77 -11.71
CA LEU A 97 4.75 -0.57 -10.33
C LEU A 97 4.55 0.92 -10.02
N VAL A 98 5.52 1.77 -10.35
CA VAL A 98 5.43 3.22 -10.11
C VAL A 98 4.25 3.84 -10.87
N ARG A 99 4.04 3.43 -12.13
CA ARG A 99 2.92 3.91 -12.95
C ARG A 99 1.58 3.49 -12.37
N GLY A 100 1.47 2.23 -11.92
CA GLY A 100 0.29 1.69 -11.26
C GLY A 100 -0.04 2.47 -9.99
N ILE A 101 0.95 2.70 -9.13
CA ILE A 101 0.79 3.48 -7.90
C ILE A 101 0.32 4.91 -8.21
N LYS A 102 0.95 5.61 -9.16
CA LYS A 102 0.54 6.96 -9.57
C LYS A 102 -0.92 7.02 -10.00
N LYS A 103 -1.34 6.09 -10.88
CA LYS A 103 -2.72 6.03 -11.37
C LYS A 103 -3.74 5.87 -10.24
N VAL A 104 -3.43 5.07 -9.23
CA VAL A 104 -4.29 4.86 -8.06
C VAL A 104 -4.41 6.13 -7.22
N LEU A 105 -3.30 6.85 -7.04
CA LEU A 105 -3.29 8.11 -6.29
C LEU A 105 -4.04 9.21 -7.04
N ASP A 106 -3.88 9.31 -8.36
CA ASP A 106 -4.47 10.34 -9.22
C ASP A 106 -5.98 10.13 -9.42
N ALA A 107 -6.43 8.89 -9.59
CA ALA A 107 -7.85 8.55 -9.76
C ALA A 107 -8.73 8.97 -8.55
N LYS A 108 -8.11 9.17 -7.38
CA LYS A 108 -8.79 9.68 -6.18
C LYS A 108 -8.78 11.22 -6.12
N ALA A 109 -7.73 11.88 -6.61
CA ALA A 109 -7.67 13.34 -6.69
C ALA A 109 -8.82 13.89 -7.56
N ALA A 110 -9.09 13.25 -8.70
CA ALA A 110 -10.19 13.61 -9.60
C ALA A 110 -11.61 13.43 -9.02
N LYS A 111 -11.77 12.77 -7.87
CA LYS A 111 -13.08 12.53 -7.22
C LYS A 111 -13.40 13.50 -6.09
N THR A 112 -12.53 14.47 -5.80
CA THR A 112 -12.82 15.52 -4.82
C THR A 112 -13.33 16.73 -5.62
N PRO A 113 -14.64 17.04 -5.63
CA PRO A 113 -15.09 18.26 -6.27
C PRO A 113 -14.48 19.42 -5.52
N GLU A 114 -13.69 20.21 -6.25
CA GLU A 114 -13.22 21.52 -5.81
C GLU A 114 -14.46 22.30 -5.38
N LYS A 115 -14.50 22.75 -4.11
CA LYS A 115 -15.58 23.62 -3.65
C LYS A 115 -15.46 24.91 -4.46
N VAL A 116 -16.28 25.04 -5.49
CA VAL A 116 -16.49 26.30 -6.21
C VAL A 116 -16.99 27.29 -5.17
N VAL A 117 -16.11 28.18 -4.73
CA VAL A 117 -16.47 29.34 -3.93
C VAL A 117 -17.13 30.29 -4.92
N PRO A 118 -18.44 30.59 -4.83
CA PRO A 118 -19.05 31.52 -5.75
C PRO A 118 -18.43 32.90 -5.53
N ASP A 119 -17.89 33.48 -6.60
CA ASP A 119 -17.45 34.87 -6.63
C ASP A 119 -18.63 35.77 -6.26
N VAL A 120 -18.56 36.36 -5.07
CA VAL A 120 -19.49 37.40 -4.65
C VAL A 120 -19.16 38.63 -5.48
N ILE A 121 -19.94 38.84 -6.54
CA ILE A 121 -19.94 40.09 -7.31
C ILE A 121 -20.38 41.20 -6.37
N THR A 122 -19.43 41.94 -5.82
CA THR A 122 -19.71 43.24 -5.20
C THR A 122 -19.96 44.25 -6.32
N SER A 123 -21.21 44.32 -6.78
CA SER A 123 -21.73 45.54 -7.38
C SER A 123 -21.89 46.56 -6.25
N SER A 124 -20.96 47.51 -6.19
CA SER A 124 -21.15 48.75 -5.44
C SER A 124 -21.55 49.84 -6.44
N LEU A 125 -22.59 50.56 -6.03
CA LEU A 125 -23.29 51.66 -6.69
C LEU A 125 -22.37 52.82 -7.10
#